data_AF-A0A8I0GCX2-F1
#
_entry.id   AF-A0A8I0GCX2-F1
#
_cell.length_a   1.000
_cell.length_b   1.000
_cell.length_c   1.000
_cell.angle_alpha   90.00
_cell.angle_beta   90.00
_cell.angle_gamma   90.00
#
_symmetry.space_group_name_H-M   'P 1'
#
loop_
_entity.id
_entity.type
_entity.pdbx_description
1 polymer ?
#
loop_
_entity_poly.entity_id
_entity_poly.type
_entity_poly.pdbx_seq_one_letter_code
_entity_poly.pdbx_strand_id
1 'polypeptide(L)'
;MSEATEFTNEIAKFVGDTLYDLPAVNDDGRRFVIAVLGTDPVSELFARLKLAGGYATVFVKMSTGSVHVLPFLDPSPADVDALTLEEASLAEGESATVEDFTKLIDQTPGGLVLRLGAPGPERVSVCAHPLGQPPRRD
;
A
#
# COMPACT_ATOMS: atom_id res chain seq x y z
N MET A 1 -17.15 4.44 18.71
CA MET A 1 -15.88 4.03 18.10
C MET A 1 -15.77 4.73 16.76
N SER A 2 -14.56 5.09 16.32
CA SER A 2 -14.35 5.75 15.03
C SER A 2 -14.35 4.72 13.90
N GLU A 3 -14.78 5.13 12.71
CA GLU A 3 -14.86 4.26 11.52
C GLU A 3 -13.51 3.60 11.18
N ALA A 4 -12.41 4.34 11.28
CA ALA A 4 -11.06 3.80 11.06
C ALA A 4 -10.72 2.66 12.03
N THR A 5 -11.14 2.75 13.29
CA THR A 5 -10.91 1.72 14.31
C THR A 5 -11.75 0.47 14.04
N GLU A 6 -12.99 0.65 13.57
CA GLU A 6 -13.85 -0.46 13.17
C GLU A 6 -13.28 -1.21 11.96
N PHE A 7 -12.84 -0.46 10.94
CA PHE A 7 -12.21 -1.03 9.75
C PHE A 7 -10.90 -1.77 10.09
N THR A 8 -10.08 -1.19 10.97
CA THR A 8 -8.84 -1.84 11.43
C THR A 8 -9.14 -3.17 12.13
N ASN A 9 -10.17 -3.22 12.99
CA ASN A 9 -10.60 -4.44 13.65
C ASN A 9 -11.17 -5.47 12.68
N GLU A 10 -11.88 -5.03 11.64
CA GLU A 10 -12.39 -5.91 10.58
C GLU A 10 -11.24 -6.58 9.81
N ILE A 11 -10.26 -5.80 9.37
CA ILE A 11 -9.07 -6.32 8.68
C ILE A 11 -8.25 -7.24 9.60
N ALA A 12 -8.08 -6.88 10.88
CA ALA A 12 -7.37 -7.73 11.84
C ALA A 12 -8.06 -9.09 12.02
N LYS A 13 -9.40 -9.12 12.06
CA LYS A 13 -10.16 -10.38 12.07
C LYS A 13 -10.01 -11.14 10.76
N PHE A 14 -10.14 -10.46 9.62
CA PHE A 14 -10.00 -11.07 8.31
C PHE A 14 -8.64 -11.77 8.16
N VAL A 15 -7.55 -11.07 8.47
CA VAL A 15 -6.17 -11.59 8.42
C VAL A 15 -5.92 -12.69 9.45
N GLY A 16 -6.50 -12.56 10.65
CA GLY A 16 -6.35 -13.57 11.71
C GLY A 16 -7.09 -14.87 11.43
N ASP A 17 -8.22 -14.81 10.70
CA ASP A 17 -9.11 -15.95 10.43
C ASP A 17 -8.76 -16.67 9.10
N THR A 18 -8.10 -15.98 8.17
CA THR A 18 -7.71 -16.56 6.88
C THR A 18 -6.22 -16.92 6.79
N LEU A 19 -5.94 -18.08 6.19
CA LEU A 19 -4.63 -18.45 5.62
C LEU A 19 -4.33 -17.65 4.33
N TYR A 20 -4.84 -16.42 4.19
CA TYR A 20 -4.55 -15.60 3.03
C TYR A 20 -3.06 -15.30 3.03
N ASP A 21 -2.38 -15.68 1.95
CA ASP A 21 -0.98 -15.39 1.78
C ASP A 21 -0.87 -13.89 1.48
N LEU A 22 -0.65 -13.11 2.53
CA LEU A 22 -0.41 -11.68 2.40
C LEU A 22 0.88 -11.51 1.58
N PRO A 23 0.81 -10.82 0.44
CA PRO A 23 1.93 -10.76 -0.52
C PRO A 23 3.15 -10.03 0.03
N ALA A 24 2.97 -9.10 0.98
CA ALA A 24 4.06 -8.36 1.59
C ALA A 24 4.56 -9.05 2.86
N VAL A 25 5.74 -9.66 2.74
CA VAL A 25 6.53 -10.23 3.83
C VAL A 25 7.85 -9.47 3.87
N ASN A 26 8.18 -8.89 5.03
CA ASN A 26 9.48 -8.22 5.18
C ASN A 26 10.62 -9.27 5.30
N ASP A 27 11.88 -8.81 5.29
CA ASP A 27 13.06 -9.68 5.37
C ASP A 27 13.11 -10.60 6.60
N ASP A 28 12.41 -10.24 7.68
CA ASP A 28 12.29 -11.03 8.92
C ASP A 28 11.18 -12.10 8.86
N GLY A 29 10.50 -12.26 7.72
CA GLY A 29 9.34 -13.15 7.60
C GLY A 29 8.07 -12.61 8.26
N ARG A 30 8.05 -11.34 8.67
CA ARG A 30 6.90 -10.69 9.31
C ARG A 30 5.98 -10.09 8.26
N ARG A 31 4.68 -10.29 8.49
CA ARG A 31 3.60 -9.71 7.68
C ARG A 31 3.13 -8.43 8.36
N PHE A 32 3.34 -7.29 7.71
CA PHE A 32 2.79 -6.02 8.17
C PHE A 32 1.51 -5.71 7.39
N VAL A 33 0.45 -5.38 8.14
CA VAL A 33 -0.85 -5.02 7.59
C VAL A 33 -1.20 -3.64 8.07
N ILE A 34 -1.57 -2.77 7.13
CA ILE A 34 -2.01 -1.41 7.42
C ILE A 34 -3.44 -1.28 6.89
N ALA A 35 -4.36 -0.84 7.74
CA ALA A 35 -5.71 -0.46 7.33
C ALA A 35 -5.85 1.05 7.39
N VAL A 36 -6.32 1.65 6.28
CA VAL A 36 -6.52 3.09 6.13
C VAL A 36 -7.84 3.37 5.42
N LEU A 37 -8.42 4.53 5.69
CA LEU A 37 -9.55 5.05 4.94
C LEU A 37 -9.04 5.80 3.71
N GLY A 38 -9.80 5.75 2.62
CA GLY A 38 -9.48 6.49 1.40
C GLY A 38 -9.40 8.00 1.64
N THR A 39 -10.14 8.51 2.63
CA THR A 39 -10.12 9.92 3.04
C THR A 39 -8.92 10.30 3.92
N ASP A 40 -8.14 9.32 4.40
CA ASP A 40 -6.96 9.61 5.19
C ASP A 40 -5.91 10.33 4.33
N PRO A 41 -5.10 11.23 4.91
CA PRO A 41 -4.04 11.90 4.18
C PRO A 41 -2.96 10.89 3.78
N VAL A 42 -2.46 11.01 2.55
CA VAL A 42 -1.43 10.10 2.03
C VAL A 42 -0.14 10.14 2.86
N SER A 43 0.16 11.28 3.48
CA SER A 43 1.29 11.44 4.39
C SER A 43 1.23 10.54 5.62
N GLU A 44 0.03 10.28 6.15
CA GLU A 44 -0.14 9.37 7.29
C GLU A 44 0.08 7.91 6.87
N LEU A 45 -0.38 7.52 5.68
CA LEU A 45 -0.07 6.21 5.11
C LEU A 45 1.45 6.01 4.98
N PHE A 46 2.17 6.99 4.45
CA PHE A 46 3.62 6.90 4.29
C PHE A 46 4.37 6.87 5.63
N ALA A 47 3.92 7.63 6.62
CA ALA A 47 4.48 7.54 7.97
C ALA A 47 4.32 6.12 8.56
N ARG A 48 3.14 5.50 8.38
CA ARG A 48 2.89 4.11 8.82
C ARG A 48 3.74 3.09 8.06
N LEU A 49 3.92 3.29 6.75
CA LEU A 49 4.79 2.45 5.92
C LEU A 49 6.25 2.53 6.37
N LYS A 50 6.77 3.73 6.67
CA LYS A 50 8.12 3.89 7.24
C LYS A 50 8.28 3.17 8.57
N LEU A 51 7.28 3.24 9.46
CA LEU A 51 7.31 2.50 10.72
C LEU A 51 7.30 0.97 10.53
N ALA A 52 6.75 0.49 9.42
CA ALA A 52 6.78 -0.91 9.02
C ALA A 52 8.08 -1.32 8.27
N GLY A 53 9.03 -0.39 8.08
CA GLY A 53 10.26 -0.62 7.32
C GLY A 53 10.03 -0.65 5.80
N GLY A 54 9.02 0.08 5.30
CA GLY A 54 8.70 0.19 3.88
C GLY A 54 7.81 -0.92 3.33
N TYR A 55 7.66 -2.05 4.01
CA TYR A 55 6.92 -3.22 3.49
C TYR A 55 5.60 -3.45 4.23
N ALA A 56 4.47 -3.46 3.51
CA ALA A 56 3.18 -3.77 4.10
C ALA A 56 2.14 -4.17 3.05
N THR A 57 1.15 -4.97 3.45
CA THR A 57 -0.10 -5.09 2.70
C THR A 57 -1.07 -4.02 3.23
N VAL A 58 -1.42 -3.06 2.38
CA VAL A 58 -2.29 -1.95 2.76
C VAL A 58 -3.71 -2.23 2.27
N PHE A 59 -4.66 -2.22 3.19
CA PHE A 59 -6.09 -2.26 2.88
C PHE A 59 -6.65 -0.85 2.94
N VAL A 60 -7.21 -0.41 1.82
CA VAL A 60 -7.80 0.92 1.66
C VAL A 60 -9.30 0.78 1.54
N LYS A 61 -10.05 1.36 2.48
CA LYS A 61 -11.50 1.49 2.35
C LYS A 61 -11.84 2.78 1.62
N MET A 62 -12.24 2.68 0.35
CA MET A 62 -12.62 3.81 -0.48
C MET A 62 -13.88 4.49 0.07
N SER A 63 -14.07 5.78 -0.24
CA SER A 63 -15.30 6.51 0.13
C SER A 63 -16.58 5.89 -0.44
N THR A 64 -16.46 5.12 -1.53
CA THR A 64 -17.54 4.34 -2.14
C THR A 64 -17.93 3.08 -1.35
N GLY A 65 -17.17 2.73 -0.30
CA GLY A 65 -17.35 1.53 0.50
C GLY A 65 -16.63 0.28 -0.03
N SER A 66 -15.96 0.38 -1.18
CA SER A 66 -15.11 -0.69 -1.72
C SER A 66 -13.78 -0.79 -0.98
N VAL A 67 -13.21 -1.99 -0.91
CA VAL A 67 -11.89 -2.22 -0.28
C VAL A 67 -10.88 -2.60 -1.35
N HIS A 68 -9.81 -1.81 -1.45
CA HIS A 68 -8.67 -2.05 -2.33
C HIS A 68 -7.49 -2.59 -1.52
N VAL A 69 -6.69 -3.46 -2.14
CA VAL A 69 -5.48 -4.02 -1.53
C VAL A 69 -4.27 -3.56 -2.32
N LEU A 70 -3.38 -2.85 -1.65
CA LEU A 70 -2.15 -2.31 -2.21
C LEU A 70 -0.96 -3.01 -1.53
N PRO A 71 -0.32 -3.97 -2.19
CA PRO A 71 0.90 -4.59 -1.68
C PRO A 71 2.08 -3.65 -1.90
N PHE A 72 2.78 -3.32 -0.82
CA PHE A 72 4.04 -2.58 -0.82
C PHE A 72 5.18 -3.58 -0.62
N LEU A 73 5.96 -3.79 -1.66
CA LEU A 73 6.96 -4.85 -1.78
C LEU A 73 8.35 -4.27 -2.07
N ASP A 74 9.39 -5.09 -1.86
CA ASP A 74 10.72 -4.78 -2.37
C ASP A 74 10.68 -4.71 -3.91
N PRO A 75 11.19 -3.63 -4.51
CA PRO A 75 11.19 -3.46 -5.95
C PRO A 75 12.10 -4.47 -6.59
N SER A 76 11.51 -5.34 -7.40
CA SER A 76 12.25 -6.27 -8.23
C SER A 76 13.09 -5.50 -9.25
N PRO A 77 14.24 -6.04 -9.70
CA PRO A 77 14.95 -5.51 -10.86
C PRO A 77 14.08 -5.45 -12.13
N ALA A 78 12.94 -6.12 -12.18
CA ALA A 78 11.95 -5.98 -13.25
C ALA A 78 11.11 -4.68 -13.17
N ASP A 79 11.09 -3.99 -12.02
CA ASP A 79 10.35 -2.74 -11.81
C ASP A 79 11.10 -1.51 -12.37
N VAL A 80 12.12 -1.72 -13.20
CA VAL A 80 12.89 -0.64 -13.86
C VAL A 80 12.06 0.21 -14.81
N ASP A 81 10.98 -0.34 -15.37
CA ASP A 81 10.04 0.37 -16.24
C ASP A 81 8.90 1.05 -15.47
N ALA A 82 8.81 0.86 -14.14
CA ALA A 82 7.78 1.47 -13.31
C ALA A 82 8.06 2.95 -13.05
N LEU A 83 7.01 3.76 -12.96
CA LEU A 83 7.14 5.18 -12.68
C LEU A 83 7.69 5.37 -11.25
N THR A 84 8.84 6.04 -11.12
CA THR A 84 9.42 6.37 -9.82
C THR A 84 8.84 7.68 -9.31
N LEU A 85 8.29 7.67 -8.09
CA LEU A 85 7.67 8.85 -7.48
C LEU A 85 8.20 9.04 -6.04
N GLU A 86 8.43 10.29 -5.65
CA GLU A 86 8.87 10.61 -4.29
C GLU A 86 7.66 10.85 -3.39
N GLU A 87 7.76 10.41 -2.13
CA GLU A 87 6.72 10.67 -1.11
C GLU A 87 6.39 12.15 -1.01
N ALA A 88 7.42 13.00 -0.98
CA ALA A 88 7.26 14.44 -0.89
C ALA A 88 6.43 14.97 -2.07
N SER A 89 6.66 14.48 -3.30
CA SER A 89 5.88 14.90 -4.47
C SER A 89 4.40 14.53 -4.38
N LEU A 90 4.05 13.44 -3.68
CA LEU A 90 2.66 13.07 -3.42
C LEU A 90 2.04 13.86 -2.26
N ALA A 91 2.81 14.11 -1.20
CA ALA A 91 2.37 14.87 -0.02
C ALA A 91 2.30 16.39 -0.28
N GLU A 92 3.10 16.92 -1.21
CA GLU A 92 3.08 18.31 -1.67
C GLU A 92 1.84 18.66 -2.50
N GLY A 93 1.12 17.65 -3.01
CA GLY A 93 -0.30 17.83 -3.27
C GLY A 93 -0.99 18.03 -1.93
N GLU A 94 -1.07 19.25 -1.41
CA GLU A 94 -1.49 19.65 -0.04
C GLU A 94 -2.85 19.10 0.47
N SER A 95 -3.54 18.27 -0.31
CA SER A 95 -4.79 17.59 0.03
C SER A 95 -4.89 16.16 -0.52
N ALA A 96 -3.77 15.57 -0.95
CA ALA A 96 -3.75 14.25 -1.56
C ALA A 96 -4.18 13.18 -0.55
N THR A 97 -5.28 12.52 -0.87
CA THR A 97 -5.83 11.45 -0.05
C THR A 97 -5.29 10.09 -0.48
N VAL A 98 -5.40 9.09 0.39
CA VAL A 98 -5.07 7.70 0.03
C VAL A 98 -5.92 7.22 -1.16
N GLU A 99 -7.15 7.71 -1.30
CA GLU A 99 -8.00 7.39 -2.46
C GLU A 99 -7.42 7.95 -3.77
N ASP A 100 -6.92 9.19 -3.77
CA ASP A 100 -6.28 9.79 -4.95
C ASP A 100 -5.00 9.04 -5.32
N PHE A 101 -4.23 8.63 -4.32
CA PHE A 101 -3.06 7.78 -4.51
C PHE A 101 -3.42 6.41 -5.09
N THR A 102 -4.49 5.78 -4.59
CA THR A 102 -4.98 4.50 -5.13
C THR A 102 -5.39 4.63 -6.59
N LYS A 103 -6.09 5.73 -6.95
CA LYS A 103 -6.45 6.03 -8.34
C LYS A 103 -5.23 6.22 -9.24
N LEU A 104 -4.17 6.86 -8.73
CA LEU A 104 -2.92 7.02 -9.47
C LEU A 104 -2.25 5.67 -9.77
N ILE A 105 -2.22 4.75 -8.79
CA ILE A 105 -1.70 3.40 -8.99
C ILE A 105 -2.53 2.65 -10.04
N ASP A 106 -3.85 2.71 -9.95
CA ASP A 106 -4.76 2.06 -10.93
C ASP A 106 -4.56 2.58 -12.36
N GLN A 107 -4.14 3.84 -12.50
CA GLN A 107 -3.86 4.48 -13.79
C GLN A 107 -2.43 4.25 -14.31
N THR A 108 -1.55 3.66 -13.50
CA THR A 108 -0.14 3.45 -13.83
C THR A 108 0.12 1.98 -14.19
N PRO A 109 0.02 1.60 -15.48
CA PRO A 109 0.34 0.24 -15.91
C PRO A 109 1.81 -0.07 -15.62
N GLY A 110 2.07 -1.07 -14.78
CA GLY A 110 3.41 -1.43 -14.30
C GLY A 110 3.68 -1.06 -12.84
N GLY A 111 2.76 -0.36 -12.17
CA GLY A 111 2.91 0.02 -10.76
C GLY A 111 3.77 1.27 -10.55
N LEU A 112 3.94 1.64 -9.29
CA LEU A 112 4.72 2.79 -8.86
C LEU A 112 5.86 2.32 -7.96
N VAL A 113 7.06 2.85 -8.19
CA VAL A 113 8.18 2.70 -7.26
C VAL A 113 8.28 3.97 -6.43
N LEU A 114 7.96 3.86 -5.16
CA LEU A 114 8.01 4.96 -4.21
C LEU A 114 9.38 5.08 -3.56
N ARG A 115 9.80 6.31 -3.33
CA ARG A 115 10.94 6.64 -2.47
C ARG A 115 10.46 7.30 -1.18
N LEU A 116 10.61 6.60 -0.08
CA LEU A 116 10.35 7.10 1.27
C LEU A 116 11.66 7.75 1.78
N GLY A 117 11.83 9.07 1.68
CA GLY A 117 13.06 9.72 2.20
C GLY A 117 13.12 9.69 3.73
N ALA A 118 14.24 9.56 4.48
CA ALA A 118 15.68 9.28 4.30
C ALA A 118 16.21 8.77 5.69
N PRO A 119 17.45 8.21 5.86
CA PRO A 119 18.52 7.99 4.89
C PRO A 119 18.67 6.51 4.55
N GLY A 120 18.10 6.10 3.42
CA GLY A 120 18.26 4.75 2.89
C GLY A 120 17.51 4.64 1.56
N PRO A 121 17.93 3.74 0.66
CA PRO A 121 17.21 3.46 -0.56
C PRO A 121 16.05 2.50 -0.26
N GLU A 122 15.16 2.81 0.68
CA GLU A 122 13.90 2.08 0.83
C GLU A 122 12.98 2.50 -0.33
N ARG A 123 13.33 1.97 -1.50
CA ARG A 123 12.46 1.97 -2.67
C ARG A 123 11.43 0.90 -2.40
N VAL A 124 10.17 1.21 -2.65
CA VAL A 124 9.08 0.25 -2.42
C VAL A 124 8.23 0.23 -3.68
N SER A 125 7.98 -0.95 -4.23
CA SER A 125 7.09 -1.13 -5.37
C SER A 125 5.67 -1.34 -4.88
N VAL A 126 4.71 -0.63 -5.48
CA VAL A 126 3.29 -0.81 -5.26
C VAL A 126 2.58 -0.98 -6.60
N CYS A 127 1.85 -2.08 -6.73
CA CYS A 127 1.10 -2.41 -7.92
C CYS A 127 -0.39 -2.47 -7.59
N ALA A 128 -1.23 -2.00 -8.51
CA ALA A 128 -2.66 -2.25 -8.43
C ALA A 128 -2.89 -3.75 -8.60
N HIS A 129 -3.26 -4.43 -7.52
CA HIS A 129 -3.82 -5.77 -7.59
C HIS A 129 -5.32 -5.69 -7.37
N PRO A 130 -6.15 -5.76 -8.44
CA PRO A 130 -7.55 -6.02 -8.25
C PRO A 130 -7.67 -7.37 -7.55
N LEU A 131 -8.31 -7.39 -6.36
CA LEU A 131 -8.70 -8.61 -5.68
C LEU A 131 -9.47 -9.51 -6.68
N GLY A 132 -8.83 -10.57 -7.18
CA GLY A 132 -9.49 -11.54 -8.07
C GLY A 132 -8.70 -12.04 -9.28
N GLN A 133 -7.49 -11.58 -9.56
CA GLN A 133 -6.66 -12.23 -10.59
C GLN A 133 -5.55 -13.10 -9.98
N PRO A 134 -5.50 -14.41 -10.31
CA PRO A 134 -4.43 -15.28 -9.83
C PRO A 134 -3.09 -14.79 -10.39
N PRO A 135 -1.96 -15.04 -9.69
CA PRO A 135 -0.64 -14.72 -10.20
C PRO A 135 -0.48 -15.37 -11.58
N ARG A 136 -0.17 -14.56 -12.59
CA ARG A 136 0.25 -15.09 -13.90
C ARG A 136 1.52 -15.89 -13.65
N ARG A 137 1.38 -17.21 -13.67
CA ARG A 137 2.50 -18.12 -13.87
C ARG A 137 2.91 -18.00 -15.34
N ASP A 138 4.02 -17.34 -15.59
CA ASP A 138 4.85 -17.67 -16.75
C ASP A 138 5.62 -18.98 -16.46
#